data_AF-A0A9D8R7Q1-F1
#
_entry.id   AF-A0A9D8R7Q1-F1
#
_cell.length_a   1.000
_cell.length_b   1.000
_cell.length_c   1.000
_cell.angle_alpha   90.00
_cell.angle_beta   90.00
_cell.angle_gamma   90.00
#
_symmetry.space_group_name_H-M   'P 1'
#
loop_
_entity.id
_entity.type
_entity.pdbx_description
1 polymer ?
#
loop_
_entity_poly.entity_id
_entity_poly.type
_entity_poly.pdbx_seq_one_letter_code
_entity_poly.pdbx_strand_id
1 'polypeptide(L)'
;SRLAVEGNNHFGIKCHGWAGDTIRANDDAQNECFRKYSSADESFQDHSDFLRFRDRYAKLFELEPTDYKGWARGLKEAGYATSPTYADNLIRIIEDNRLYLFDVLDTAQAAVIPPAPAVAEAPVEVKPTKGSPLYRISLERQVYSRNGVSYVLAESYDSYSSIAEEYRLFRLELLYFNDMKEDRQLETGEIVYLERKKAAGAKHLDKHVVEEGETMYSISQRYAIRLKSLYALNGMQPGEEPVPGTLIKLRK
;
A
#
# COMPACT_ATOMS: atom_id res chain seq x y z
N SER A 1 0.13 -25.93 10.70
CA SER A 1 0.58 -25.72 12.10
C SER A 1 -0.55 -25.11 12.90
N ARG A 2 -0.46 -25.05 14.23
CA ARG A 2 -1.48 -24.37 15.07
C ARG A 2 -1.63 -22.89 14.72
N LEU A 3 -0.53 -22.20 14.41
CA LEU A 3 -0.54 -20.80 13.96
C LEU A 3 -1.40 -20.60 12.70
N ALA A 4 -1.29 -21.49 11.72
CA ALA A 4 -2.10 -21.40 10.50
C ALA A 4 -3.58 -21.76 10.74
N VAL A 5 -3.86 -22.79 11.54
CA VAL A 5 -5.24 -23.30 11.71
C VAL A 5 -6.06 -22.47 12.69
N GLU A 6 -5.48 -22.05 13.82
CA GLU A 6 -6.19 -21.29 14.86
C GLU A 6 -5.96 -19.78 14.77
N GLY A 7 -4.80 -19.37 14.26
CA GLY A 7 -4.39 -17.98 14.17
C GLY A 7 -4.55 -17.37 12.79
N ASN A 8 -4.91 -18.17 11.78
CA ASN A 8 -4.81 -17.84 10.35
C ASN A 8 -3.45 -17.24 9.96
N ASN A 9 -2.39 -17.44 10.74
CA ASN A 9 -1.08 -16.87 10.48
C ASN A 9 -0.25 -17.89 9.69
N HIS A 10 -0.35 -17.81 8.36
CA HIS A 10 0.32 -18.74 7.45
C HIS A 10 1.84 -18.50 7.34
N PHE A 11 2.30 -17.31 7.69
CA PHE A 11 3.67 -16.84 7.44
C PHE A 11 4.55 -16.75 8.70
N GLY A 12 3.95 -16.93 9.88
CA GLY A 12 4.64 -16.85 11.16
C GLY A 12 5.05 -15.43 11.55
N ILE A 13 4.29 -14.41 11.16
CA ILE A 13 4.64 -13.01 11.47
C ILE A 13 4.49 -12.73 12.97
N LYS A 14 5.59 -12.29 13.59
CA LYS A 14 5.66 -11.89 15.00
C LYS A 14 5.02 -10.50 15.22
N CYS A 15 4.57 -10.23 16.45
CA CYS A 15 3.75 -9.05 16.76
C CYS A 15 4.45 -7.70 16.41
N HIS A 16 5.68 -7.44 16.86
CA HIS A 16 6.43 -6.20 16.53
C HIS A 16 5.60 -4.89 16.53
N GLY A 17 4.85 -4.61 17.61
CA GLY A 17 3.98 -3.42 17.70
C GLY A 17 2.58 -3.59 17.09
N TRP A 18 2.20 -4.82 16.70
CA TRP A 18 0.87 -5.19 16.24
C TRP A 18 -0.21 -4.85 17.27
N ALA A 19 -1.23 -4.12 16.83
CA ALA A 19 -2.37 -3.69 17.64
C ALA A 19 -3.59 -4.62 17.52
N GLY A 20 -3.59 -5.56 16.56
CA GLY A 20 -4.68 -6.50 16.36
C GLY A 20 -4.58 -7.74 17.26
N ASP A 21 -5.38 -8.75 16.93
CA ASP A 21 -5.42 -10.01 17.68
C ASP A 21 -4.07 -10.72 17.66
N THR A 22 -3.77 -11.46 18.74
CA THR A 22 -2.51 -12.20 18.86
C THR A 22 -2.75 -13.65 19.25
N ILE A 23 -1.77 -14.49 18.91
CA ILE A 23 -1.71 -15.87 19.36
C ILE A 23 -0.29 -16.17 19.85
N ARG A 24 -0.18 -16.89 20.96
CA ARG A 24 1.10 -17.27 21.54
C ARG A 24 1.56 -18.60 20.99
N ALA A 25 2.82 -18.75 20.58
CA ALA A 25 3.40 -20.03 20.17
C ALA A 25 4.89 -20.09 20.55
N ASN A 26 5.44 -21.30 20.60
CA ASN A 26 6.87 -21.50 20.80
C ASN A 26 7.54 -21.58 19.42
N ASP A 27 8.62 -20.80 19.22
CA ASP A 27 9.40 -20.77 17.99
C ASP A 27 10.90 -20.74 18.31
N ASP A 28 11.55 -19.57 18.32
CA ASP A 28 12.93 -19.39 18.80
C ASP A 28 13.00 -19.44 20.33
N ALA A 29 11.98 -18.93 21.00
CA ALA A 29 11.79 -18.89 22.45
C ALA A 29 10.39 -19.39 22.85
N GLN A 30 10.21 -19.63 24.15
CA GLN A 30 8.89 -20.00 24.67
C GLN A 30 7.95 -18.79 24.67
N ASN A 31 6.69 -19.06 24.34
CA ASN A 31 5.57 -18.12 24.48
C ASN A 31 5.75 -16.79 23.70
N GLU A 32 6.32 -16.89 22.49
CA GLU A 32 6.47 -15.76 21.58
C GLU A 32 5.11 -15.28 21.04
N CYS A 33 5.05 -13.99 20.74
CA CYS A 33 3.85 -13.31 20.26
C CYS A 33 3.81 -13.34 18.72
N PHE A 34 2.76 -13.95 18.18
CA PHE A 34 2.45 -13.94 16.76
C PHE A 34 1.16 -13.18 16.49
N ARG A 35 1.10 -12.54 15.32
CA ARG A 35 -0.13 -11.92 14.83
C ARG A 35 -1.18 -13.01 14.63
N LYS A 36 -2.44 -12.66 14.85
CA LYS A 36 -3.60 -13.50 14.56
C LYS A 36 -4.53 -12.72 13.65
N TYR A 37 -5.07 -13.40 12.65
CA TYR A 37 -5.90 -12.83 11.60
C TYR A 37 -7.29 -13.46 11.62
N SER A 38 -8.27 -12.75 11.10
CA SER A 38 -9.65 -13.21 11.01
C SER A 38 -9.83 -14.26 9.90
N SER A 39 -9.04 -14.15 8.83
CA SER A 39 -9.02 -15.06 7.69
C SER A 39 -7.59 -15.37 7.26
N ALA A 40 -7.44 -16.42 6.44
CA ALA A 40 -6.17 -16.72 5.78
C ALA A 40 -5.74 -15.52 4.92
N ASP A 41 -6.64 -14.98 4.11
CA ASP A 41 -6.40 -13.86 3.18
C ASP A 41 -5.73 -12.66 3.87
N GLU A 42 -6.23 -12.23 5.03
CA GLU A 42 -5.62 -11.14 5.81
C GLU A 42 -4.14 -11.39 6.16
N SER A 43 -3.76 -12.65 6.39
CA SER A 43 -2.36 -12.99 6.65
C SER A 43 -1.47 -12.94 5.41
N PHE A 44 -2.03 -13.24 4.23
CA PHE A 44 -1.33 -13.10 2.95
C PHE A 44 -1.15 -11.63 2.60
N GLN A 45 -2.17 -10.81 2.86
CA GLN A 45 -2.08 -9.37 2.69
C GLN A 45 -1.04 -8.75 3.63
N ASP A 46 -1.14 -9.01 4.94
CA ASP A 46 -0.21 -8.45 5.93
C ASP A 46 1.23 -8.92 5.70
N HIS A 47 1.44 -10.16 5.23
CA HIS A 47 2.76 -10.63 4.83
C HIS A 47 3.30 -9.84 3.61
N SER A 48 2.46 -9.57 2.62
CA SER A 48 2.85 -8.79 1.44
C SER A 48 3.24 -7.36 1.81
N ASP A 49 2.45 -6.72 2.67
CA ASP A 49 2.73 -5.38 3.21
C ASP A 49 3.98 -5.36 4.10
N PHE A 50 4.15 -6.39 4.94
CA PHE A 50 5.33 -6.56 5.79
C PHE A 50 6.63 -6.59 4.98
N LEU A 51 6.63 -7.23 3.80
CA LEU A 51 7.76 -7.22 2.89
C LEU A 51 7.88 -5.89 2.14
N ARG A 52 6.77 -5.32 1.66
CA ARG A 52 6.76 -4.12 0.82
C ARG A 52 7.21 -2.85 1.56
N PHE A 53 6.79 -2.67 2.81
CA PHE A 53 6.98 -1.41 3.54
C PHE A 53 8.20 -1.38 4.48
N ARG A 54 8.99 -2.46 4.54
CA ARG A 54 10.20 -2.49 5.37
C ARG A 54 11.44 -2.46 4.48
N ASP A 55 12.22 -1.38 4.59
CA ASP A 55 13.42 -1.13 3.80
C ASP A 55 14.38 -2.31 3.68
N ARG A 56 14.51 -3.12 4.75
CA ARG A 56 15.37 -4.31 4.78
C ARG A 56 15.02 -5.35 3.69
N TYR A 57 13.80 -5.35 3.16
CA TYR A 57 13.33 -6.26 2.10
C TYR A 57 13.24 -5.59 0.72
N ALA A 58 13.50 -4.28 0.61
CA ALA A 58 13.28 -3.52 -0.62
C ALA A 58 14.02 -4.12 -1.84
N LYS A 59 15.25 -4.62 -1.63
CA LYS A 59 16.07 -5.26 -2.67
C LYS A 59 15.45 -6.53 -3.26
N LEU A 60 14.54 -7.19 -2.56
CA LEU A 60 13.85 -8.38 -3.09
C LEU A 60 12.95 -8.05 -4.27
N PHE A 61 12.40 -6.83 -4.29
CA PHE A 61 11.54 -6.36 -5.36
C PHE A 61 12.31 -5.94 -6.63
N GLU A 62 13.64 -6.01 -6.61
CA GLU A 62 14.49 -5.90 -7.80
C GLU A 62 14.67 -7.26 -8.52
N LEU A 63 14.30 -8.36 -7.85
CA LEU A 63 14.35 -9.70 -8.43
C LEU A 63 13.12 -9.97 -9.28
N GLU A 64 13.27 -10.83 -10.29
CA GLU A 64 12.14 -11.35 -11.04
C GLU A 64 11.15 -12.07 -10.10
N PRO A 65 9.83 -11.88 -10.23
CA PRO A 65 8.84 -12.57 -9.39
C PRO A 65 8.94 -14.09 -9.44
N THR A 66 9.46 -14.64 -10.54
CA THR A 66 9.68 -16.08 -10.74
C THR A 66 11.00 -16.60 -10.17
N ASP A 67 11.89 -15.72 -9.69
CA ASP A 67 13.17 -16.12 -9.08
C ASP A 67 13.01 -16.50 -7.60
N TYR A 68 12.26 -17.57 -7.35
CA TYR A 68 12.01 -18.06 -5.98
C TYR A 68 13.30 -18.41 -5.22
N LYS A 69 14.40 -18.71 -5.92
CA LYS A 69 15.71 -18.98 -5.31
C LYS A 69 16.37 -17.71 -4.80
N GLY A 70 16.34 -16.64 -5.61
CA GLY A 70 16.76 -15.30 -5.20
C GLY A 70 15.93 -14.80 -4.02
N TRP A 71 14.61 -14.90 -4.12
CA TRP A 71 13.68 -14.52 -3.04
C TRP A 71 13.97 -15.28 -1.74
N ALA A 72 14.12 -16.61 -1.77
CA ALA A 72 14.38 -17.40 -0.56
C ALA A 72 15.68 -17.01 0.15
N ARG A 73 16.76 -16.80 -0.62
CA ARG A 73 18.06 -16.38 -0.07
C ARG A 73 18.01 -14.96 0.46
N GLY A 74 17.40 -14.05 -0.30
CA GLY A 74 17.28 -12.65 0.09
C GLY A 74 16.38 -12.47 1.32
N LEU A 75 15.29 -13.23 1.46
CA LEU A 75 14.47 -13.24 2.68
C LEU A 75 15.30 -13.66 3.90
N LYS A 76 16.14 -14.70 3.76
CA LYS A 76 17.05 -15.13 4.83
C LYS A 76 18.08 -14.04 5.17
N GLU A 77 18.75 -13.48 4.16
CA GLU A 77 19.76 -12.43 4.33
C GLU A 77 19.17 -11.18 4.96
N ALA A 78 17.99 -10.76 4.50
CA ALA A 78 17.25 -9.65 5.08
C ALA A 78 16.83 -9.94 6.51
N GLY A 79 16.86 -11.19 6.99
CA GLY A 79 16.59 -11.63 8.36
C GLY A 79 15.12 -11.88 8.65
N TYR A 80 14.39 -12.43 7.67
CA TYR A 80 13.03 -12.94 7.83
C TYR A 80 12.97 -14.14 8.79
N ALA A 81 13.99 -15.00 8.78
CA ALA A 81 14.08 -16.17 9.64
C ALA A 81 15.46 -16.32 10.28
N THR A 82 15.49 -16.83 11.51
CA THR A 82 16.70 -17.09 12.30
C THR A 82 17.40 -18.38 11.87
N SER A 83 16.65 -19.40 11.48
CA SER A 83 17.19 -20.72 11.07
C SER A 83 18.23 -20.60 9.95
N PRO A 84 19.43 -21.21 10.09
CA PRO A 84 20.49 -21.13 9.07
C PRO A 84 20.11 -21.82 7.76
N THR A 85 19.20 -22.81 7.81
CA THR A 85 18.77 -23.61 6.65
C THR A 85 17.45 -23.15 6.05
N TYR A 86 16.94 -21.97 6.44
CA TYR A 86 15.64 -21.48 5.98
C TYR A 86 15.52 -21.42 4.46
N ALA A 87 16.47 -20.77 3.79
CA ALA A 87 16.44 -20.61 2.32
C ALA A 87 16.48 -21.97 1.61
N ASP A 88 17.39 -22.85 2.03
CA ASP A 88 17.52 -24.19 1.44
C ASP A 88 16.27 -25.04 1.62
N ASN A 89 15.65 -24.98 2.81
CA ASN A 89 14.40 -25.69 3.07
C ASN A 89 13.24 -25.16 2.21
N LEU A 90 13.12 -23.84 2.05
CA LEU A 90 12.09 -23.22 1.23
C LEU A 90 12.26 -23.60 -0.25
N ILE A 91 13.48 -23.47 -0.77
CA ILE A 91 13.83 -23.88 -2.15
C ILE A 91 13.51 -25.35 -2.36
N ARG A 92 13.92 -26.22 -1.43
CA ARG A 92 13.65 -27.65 -1.50
C ARG A 92 12.16 -27.95 -1.53
N ILE A 93 11.34 -27.29 -0.70
CA ILE A 93 9.88 -27.48 -0.72
C ILE A 93 9.29 -27.10 -2.09
N ILE A 94 9.72 -25.96 -2.65
CA ILE A 94 9.25 -25.49 -3.96
C ILE A 94 9.65 -26.47 -5.07
N GLU A 95 10.88 -26.98 -5.04
CA GLU A 95 11.40 -27.92 -6.04
C GLU A 95 10.76 -29.32 -5.91
N ASP A 96 10.71 -29.89 -4.70
CA ASP A 96 10.16 -31.22 -4.42
C ASP A 96 8.69 -31.31 -4.84
N ASN A 97 7.93 -30.23 -4.65
CA ASN A 97 6.51 -30.14 -5.02
C ASN A 97 6.28 -29.54 -6.40
N ARG A 98 7.35 -29.12 -7.11
CA ARG A 98 7.31 -28.46 -8.42
C ARG A 98 6.35 -27.26 -8.46
N LEU A 99 6.33 -26.47 -7.38
CA LEU A 99 5.38 -25.36 -7.23
C LEU A 99 5.65 -24.24 -8.24
N TYR A 100 6.90 -24.07 -8.67
CA TYR A 100 7.30 -23.10 -9.68
C TYR A 100 6.60 -23.29 -11.04
N LEU A 101 5.99 -24.45 -11.29
CA LEU A 101 5.19 -24.66 -12.50
C LEU A 101 3.90 -23.82 -12.49
N PHE A 102 3.34 -23.54 -11.31
CA PHE A 102 2.14 -22.73 -11.18
C PHE A 102 2.40 -21.23 -11.41
N ASP A 103 3.67 -20.80 -11.30
CA ASP A 103 4.07 -19.42 -11.60
C ASP A 103 4.03 -19.12 -13.11
N VAL A 104 3.97 -20.15 -13.95
CA VAL A 104 4.02 -20.07 -15.42
C VAL A 104 2.73 -20.53 -16.10
N LEU A 105 1.97 -21.41 -15.44
CA LEU A 105 0.80 -22.10 -16.01
C LEU A 105 -0.53 -21.38 -15.69
N ASP A 106 -0.67 -20.08 -15.98
CA ASP A 106 -2.01 -19.46 -16.12
C ASP A 106 -2.04 -18.10 -16.85
N THR A 107 -1.14 -17.84 -17.82
CA THR A 107 -1.17 -16.57 -18.56
C THR A 107 -2.17 -16.55 -19.73
N ALA A 108 -2.93 -17.62 -19.95
CA ALA A 108 -3.77 -17.79 -21.14
C ALA A 108 -5.29 -17.92 -20.86
N GLN A 109 -5.73 -18.13 -19.61
CA GLN A 109 -7.16 -18.38 -19.32
C GLN A 109 -7.72 -17.81 -18.01
N ALA A 110 -6.92 -17.15 -17.17
CA ALA A 110 -7.45 -16.14 -16.27
C ALA A 110 -8.05 -15.01 -17.13
N ALA A 111 -9.35 -14.73 -16.94
CA ALA A 111 -10.08 -13.69 -17.66
C ALA A 111 -9.22 -12.42 -17.80
N VAL A 112 -9.13 -11.89 -19.03
CA VAL A 112 -8.43 -10.65 -19.35
C VAL A 112 -9.14 -9.49 -18.65
N ILE A 113 -8.90 -9.36 -17.35
CA ILE A 113 -8.92 -8.09 -16.68
C ILE A 113 -7.57 -7.50 -17.07
N PRO A 114 -7.50 -6.47 -17.94
CA PRO A 114 -6.25 -5.77 -18.14
C PRO A 114 -5.74 -5.40 -16.74
N PRO A 115 -4.41 -5.53 -16.46
CA PRO A 115 -3.89 -5.09 -15.18
C PRO A 115 -4.45 -3.70 -14.90
N ALA A 116 -5.01 -3.48 -13.70
CA ALA A 116 -5.29 -2.13 -13.23
C ALA A 116 -4.08 -1.28 -13.63
N PRO A 117 -4.24 -0.08 -14.22
CA PRO A 117 -3.12 0.68 -14.73
C PRO A 117 -2.02 0.66 -13.67
N ALA A 118 -0.98 -0.12 -13.93
CA ALA A 118 -0.13 -0.68 -12.87
C ALA A 118 0.72 0.41 -12.20
N VAL A 119 0.62 1.62 -12.73
CA VAL A 119 1.29 2.81 -12.27
C VAL A 119 0.23 3.90 -12.24
N ALA A 120 -0.21 4.28 -11.04
CA ALA A 120 -0.76 5.62 -10.85
C ALA A 120 0.26 6.59 -11.45
N GLU A 121 -0.17 7.69 -12.09
CA GLU A 121 0.77 8.65 -12.69
C GLU A 121 1.96 8.86 -11.76
N ALA A 122 3.16 8.57 -12.29
CA ALA A 122 4.39 8.72 -11.53
C ALA A 122 4.40 10.15 -10.97
N PRO A 123 4.65 10.33 -9.66
CA PRO A 123 4.73 11.65 -9.07
C PRO A 123 5.68 12.53 -9.87
N VAL A 124 5.20 13.65 -10.36
CA VAL A 124 6.06 14.63 -11.02
C VAL A 124 6.53 15.61 -9.98
N GLU A 125 7.84 15.69 -9.76
CA GLU A 125 8.42 16.72 -8.91
C GLU A 125 8.04 18.11 -9.43
N VAL A 126 7.43 18.93 -8.58
CA VAL A 126 7.09 20.30 -8.92
C VAL A 126 8.29 21.16 -8.58
N LYS A 127 8.87 21.84 -9.59
CA LYS A 127 9.85 22.91 -9.39
C LYS A 127 9.10 24.24 -9.35
N PRO A 128 8.79 24.79 -8.16
CA PRO A 128 8.04 26.03 -8.10
C PRO A 128 8.82 27.16 -8.76
N THR A 129 8.13 27.94 -9.60
CA THR A 129 8.67 29.09 -10.32
C THR A 129 8.60 30.36 -9.48
N LYS A 130 9.57 31.27 -9.67
CA LYS A 130 9.60 32.59 -9.02
C LYS A 130 8.24 33.29 -9.15
N GLY A 131 7.55 33.49 -8.02
CA GLY A 131 6.26 34.19 -7.95
C GLY A 131 5.03 33.30 -7.71
N SER A 132 5.16 31.97 -7.73
CA SER A 132 4.06 31.09 -7.29
C SER A 132 3.90 31.13 -5.76
N PRO A 133 2.70 30.87 -5.21
CA PRO A 133 2.51 30.71 -3.76
C PRO A 133 3.45 29.65 -3.16
N LEU A 134 3.79 28.63 -3.95
CA LEU A 134 4.69 27.53 -3.59
C LEU A 134 6.18 27.92 -3.58
N TYR A 135 6.57 29.04 -4.20
CA TYR A 135 7.98 29.44 -4.39
C TYR A 135 8.71 29.87 -3.13
N ARG A 136 8.00 30.38 -2.12
CA ARG A 136 8.63 30.95 -0.91
C ARG A 136 8.88 29.92 0.21
N ILE A 137 8.32 28.72 0.08
CA ILE A 137 8.21 27.75 1.18
C ILE A 137 8.98 26.45 0.84
N SER A 138 9.26 26.21 -0.45
CA SER A 138 9.92 25.03 -1.04
C SER A 138 11.43 24.88 -0.75
N LEU A 139 11.95 25.31 0.40
CA LEU A 139 13.36 25.11 0.73
C LEU A 139 13.62 23.78 1.48
N GLU A 140 12.62 23.18 2.10
CA GLU A 140 12.81 22.03 3.01
C GLU A 140 12.06 20.77 2.56
N ARG A 141 10.80 20.88 2.11
CA ARG A 141 9.97 19.74 1.69
C ARG A 141 9.69 19.72 0.19
N GLN A 142 9.75 18.53 -0.40
CA GLN A 142 9.52 18.31 -1.82
C GLN A 142 8.03 18.24 -2.15
N VAL A 143 7.61 18.99 -3.18
CA VAL A 143 6.23 19.00 -3.68
C VAL A 143 6.14 18.16 -4.96
N TYR A 144 5.08 17.38 -5.05
CA TYR A 144 4.79 16.50 -6.17
C TYR A 144 3.46 16.89 -6.83
N SER A 145 3.23 16.37 -8.03
CA SER A 145 1.95 16.48 -8.72
C SER A 145 1.46 15.13 -9.19
N ARG A 146 0.15 14.91 -9.08
CA ARG A 146 -0.58 13.78 -9.67
C ARG A 146 -1.93 14.25 -10.20
N ASN A 147 -2.30 13.84 -11.40
CA ASN A 147 -3.52 14.28 -12.11
C ASN A 147 -3.64 15.83 -12.17
N GLY A 148 -2.50 16.52 -12.22
CA GLY A 148 -2.41 17.97 -12.14
C GLY A 148 -2.94 18.56 -10.83
N VAL A 149 -2.74 17.87 -9.70
CA VAL A 149 -3.04 18.32 -8.34
C VAL A 149 -1.76 18.21 -7.52
N SER A 150 -1.37 19.30 -6.87
CA SER A 150 -0.16 19.35 -6.06
C SER A 150 -0.35 18.66 -4.71
N TYR A 151 0.67 17.93 -4.25
CA TYR A 151 0.65 17.23 -2.96
C TYR A 151 2.06 17.10 -2.36
N VAL A 152 2.11 16.76 -1.07
CA VAL A 152 3.35 16.44 -0.33
C VAL A 152 3.23 15.08 0.33
N LEU A 153 4.37 14.51 0.71
CA LEU A 153 4.43 13.34 1.57
C LEU A 153 4.59 13.81 3.01
N ALA A 154 3.75 13.31 3.91
CA ALA A 154 3.84 13.62 5.32
C ALA A 154 5.14 13.10 5.92
N GLU A 155 5.77 13.87 6.80
CA GLU A 155 6.95 13.47 7.55
C GLU A 155 6.58 13.02 8.97
N SER A 156 7.57 12.73 9.81
CA SER A 156 7.32 12.35 11.19
C SER A 156 6.66 13.50 11.96
N TYR A 157 5.61 13.17 12.71
CA TYR A 157 4.82 14.11 13.53
C TYR A 157 3.97 15.12 12.75
N ASP A 158 3.86 14.98 11.44
CA ASP A 158 2.95 15.81 10.66
C ASP A 158 1.47 15.58 11.04
N SER A 159 0.70 16.65 10.93
CA SER A 159 -0.76 16.69 10.93
C SER A 159 -1.26 17.58 9.80
N TYR A 160 -2.56 17.51 9.46
CA TYR A 160 -3.14 18.46 8.51
C TYR A 160 -2.99 19.90 8.99
N SER A 161 -3.07 20.15 10.31
CA SER A 161 -2.80 21.49 10.84
C SER A 161 -1.38 21.97 10.56
N SER A 162 -0.37 21.13 10.84
CA SER A 162 1.04 21.51 10.65
C SER A 162 1.38 21.78 9.18
N ILE A 163 0.88 20.93 8.27
CA ILE A 163 1.07 21.11 6.83
C ILE A 163 0.29 22.34 6.35
N ALA A 164 -0.93 22.57 6.84
CA ALA A 164 -1.67 23.77 6.47
C ALA A 164 -0.93 25.05 6.89
N GLU A 165 -0.34 25.07 8.09
CA GLU A 165 0.48 26.18 8.56
C GLU A 165 1.74 26.37 7.70
N GLU A 166 2.46 25.28 7.41
CA GLU A 166 3.64 25.25 6.54
C GLU A 166 3.32 25.89 5.16
N TYR A 167 2.24 25.45 4.53
CA TYR A 167 1.82 25.90 3.19
C TYR A 167 0.93 27.15 3.20
N ARG A 168 0.71 27.78 4.37
CA ARG A 168 -0.17 28.96 4.57
C ARG A 168 -1.59 28.75 4.02
N LEU A 169 -2.09 27.54 4.13
CA LEU A 169 -3.48 27.17 3.82
C LEU A 169 -4.32 27.23 5.09
N PHE A 170 -5.63 27.37 4.94
CA PHE A 170 -6.52 27.20 6.09
C PHE A 170 -6.62 25.71 6.43
N ARG A 171 -6.52 25.34 7.71
CA ARG A 171 -6.69 23.93 8.16
C ARG A 171 -7.93 23.26 7.58
N LEU A 172 -9.08 23.95 7.61
CA LEU A 172 -10.33 23.43 7.06
C LEU A 172 -10.29 23.24 5.54
N GLU A 173 -9.51 24.07 4.84
CA GLU A 173 -9.30 23.96 3.40
C GLU A 173 -8.44 22.73 3.07
N LEU A 174 -7.36 22.51 3.81
CA LEU A 174 -6.52 21.32 3.61
C LEU A 174 -7.27 20.02 3.93
N LEU A 175 -8.04 20.00 5.04
CA LEU A 175 -8.93 18.88 5.36
C LEU A 175 -9.95 18.63 4.25
N TYR A 176 -10.54 19.70 3.71
CA TYR A 176 -11.49 19.62 2.60
C TYR A 176 -10.86 19.05 1.32
N PHE A 177 -9.62 19.42 0.98
CA PHE A 177 -8.93 18.88 -0.20
C PHE A 177 -8.66 17.37 -0.09
N ASN A 178 -8.45 16.89 1.14
CA ASN A 178 -8.15 15.51 1.45
C ASN A 178 -9.38 14.68 1.85
N ASP A 179 -10.59 15.22 1.71
CA ASP A 179 -11.86 14.57 2.08
C ASP A 179 -11.92 14.17 3.59
N MET A 180 -11.27 14.94 4.46
CA MET A 180 -11.20 14.72 5.91
C MET A 180 -12.13 15.66 6.69
N LYS A 181 -12.64 15.18 7.83
CA LYS A 181 -13.53 15.95 8.71
C LYS A 181 -12.80 16.63 9.88
N GLU A 182 -11.77 15.99 10.37
CA GLU A 182 -11.02 16.41 11.56
C GLU A 182 -9.53 16.26 11.33
N ASP A 183 -8.78 17.06 12.08
CA ASP A 183 -7.33 16.98 12.07
C ASP A 183 -6.85 15.71 12.79
N ARG A 184 -5.72 15.18 12.33
CA ARG A 184 -5.10 13.99 12.91
C ARG A 184 -3.62 13.98 12.63
N GLN A 185 -2.90 13.17 13.39
CA GLN A 185 -1.52 12.82 13.06
C GLN A 185 -1.50 11.95 11.80
N LEU A 186 -0.53 12.22 10.93
CA LEU A 186 -0.32 11.56 9.66
C LEU A 186 0.79 10.52 9.80
N GLU A 187 0.67 9.45 9.03
CA GLU A 187 1.75 8.48 8.92
C GLU A 187 2.81 9.02 7.96
N THR A 188 4.08 8.76 8.27
CA THR A 188 5.18 9.18 7.39
C THR A 188 5.03 8.54 6.01
N GLY A 189 5.09 9.35 4.96
CA GLY A 189 4.84 8.95 3.57
C GLY A 189 3.38 9.09 3.12
N GLU A 190 2.45 9.48 4.00
CA GLU A 190 1.05 9.69 3.61
C GLU A 190 0.92 10.86 2.61
N ILE A 191 0.10 10.68 1.57
CA ILE A 191 -0.17 11.72 0.59
C ILE A 191 -1.10 12.78 1.19
N VAL A 192 -0.67 14.04 1.12
CA VAL A 192 -1.49 15.19 1.52
C VAL A 192 -1.59 16.15 0.36
N TYR A 193 -2.78 16.24 -0.24
CA TYR A 193 -3.07 17.16 -1.32
C TYR A 193 -3.16 18.60 -0.83
N LEU A 194 -2.41 19.48 -1.47
CA LEU A 194 -2.38 20.93 -1.22
C LEU A 194 -3.43 21.69 -2.06
N GLU A 195 -4.08 20.98 -2.99
CA GLU A 195 -5.11 21.52 -3.86
C GLU A 195 -6.29 20.55 -3.94
N ARG A 196 -7.46 21.05 -4.30
CA ARG A 196 -8.66 20.21 -4.44
C ARG A 196 -8.47 19.15 -5.53
N LYS A 197 -8.61 17.88 -5.15
CA LYS A 197 -8.64 16.72 -6.06
C LYS A 197 -9.60 16.91 -7.25
N LYS A 198 -9.34 16.21 -8.37
CA LYS A 198 -10.19 16.30 -9.58
C LYS A 198 -11.48 15.51 -9.42
N ALA A 199 -12.46 15.75 -10.29
CA ALA A 199 -13.72 15.01 -10.30
C ALA A 199 -13.62 13.65 -11.05
N ALA A 200 -12.53 13.41 -11.77
CA ALA A 200 -12.24 12.19 -12.51
C ALA A 200 -10.72 12.00 -12.61
N GLY A 201 -10.27 10.78 -12.90
CA GLY A 201 -8.86 10.41 -13.04
C GLY A 201 -8.17 11.06 -14.24
N ALA A 202 -6.91 10.72 -14.50
CA ALA A 202 -6.18 11.17 -15.68
C ALA A 202 -6.76 10.56 -16.97
N LYS A 203 -6.60 11.22 -18.13
CA LYS A 203 -7.26 10.78 -19.40
C LYS A 203 -6.93 9.35 -19.82
N HIS A 204 -5.74 8.87 -19.48
CA HIS A 204 -5.26 7.54 -19.80
C HIS A 204 -5.59 6.48 -18.73
N LEU A 205 -6.28 6.89 -17.64
CA LEU A 205 -6.71 6.03 -16.54
C LEU A 205 -8.24 6.04 -16.49
N ASP A 206 -8.87 4.99 -17.00
CA ASP A 206 -10.32 4.85 -17.07
C ASP A 206 -10.88 4.02 -15.92
N LYS A 207 -10.14 3.00 -15.46
CA LYS A 207 -10.57 2.05 -14.43
C LYS A 207 -9.40 1.62 -13.55
N HIS A 208 -9.74 1.02 -12.42
CA HIS A 208 -8.81 0.40 -11.49
C HIS A 208 -9.45 -0.89 -10.96
N VAL A 209 -8.65 -1.95 -10.84
CA VAL A 209 -9.06 -3.21 -10.21
C VAL A 209 -8.64 -3.11 -8.75
N VAL A 210 -9.61 -3.30 -7.86
CA VAL A 210 -9.42 -3.14 -6.42
C VAL A 210 -8.51 -4.25 -5.91
N GLU A 211 -7.42 -3.85 -5.26
CA GLU A 211 -6.49 -4.74 -4.56
C GLU A 211 -7.00 -5.00 -3.12
N GLU A 212 -6.46 -6.03 -2.46
CA GLU A 212 -6.89 -6.38 -1.11
C GLU A 212 -6.63 -5.22 -0.13
N GLY A 213 -7.58 -4.96 0.77
CA GLY A 213 -7.58 -3.86 1.74
C GLY A 213 -7.54 -2.43 1.17
N GLU A 214 -7.70 -2.23 -0.13
CA GLU A 214 -7.96 -0.89 -0.66
C GLU A 214 -9.36 -0.42 -0.25
N THR A 215 -9.42 0.86 0.11
CA THR A 215 -10.66 1.56 0.42
C THR A 215 -10.99 2.56 -0.69
N MET A 216 -12.25 3.00 -0.77
CA MET A 216 -12.61 4.10 -1.66
C MET A 216 -11.78 5.36 -1.35
N TYR A 217 -11.42 5.57 -0.09
CA TYR A 217 -10.51 6.64 0.32
C TYR A 217 -9.09 6.45 -0.23
N SER A 218 -8.49 5.26 -0.07
CA SER A 218 -7.13 5.03 -0.58
C SER A 218 -7.07 5.14 -2.10
N ILE A 219 -8.07 4.64 -2.82
CA ILE A 219 -8.18 4.78 -4.29
C ILE A 219 -8.36 6.25 -4.68
N SER A 220 -9.17 7.00 -3.93
CA SER A 220 -9.34 8.45 -4.10
C SER A 220 -8.01 9.20 -3.95
N GLN A 221 -7.21 8.86 -2.93
CA GLN A 221 -5.88 9.42 -2.71
C GLN A 221 -4.90 8.98 -3.81
N ARG A 222 -4.93 7.70 -4.22
CA ARG A 222 -4.06 7.12 -5.25
C ARG A 222 -4.19 7.84 -6.59
N TYR A 223 -5.41 8.21 -7.01
CA TYR A 223 -5.64 8.81 -8.33
C TYR A 223 -5.96 10.32 -8.31
N ALA A 224 -5.83 10.98 -7.15
CA ALA A 224 -6.19 12.38 -6.96
C ALA A 224 -7.63 12.70 -7.41
N ILE A 225 -8.59 11.82 -7.09
CA ILE A 225 -10.01 11.95 -7.41
C ILE A 225 -10.76 12.25 -6.12
N ARG A 226 -11.69 13.20 -6.09
CA ARG A 226 -12.52 13.46 -4.89
C ARG A 226 -13.28 12.20 -4.51
N LEU A 227 -13.28 11.85 -3.23
CA LEU A 227 -13.94 10.63 -2.74
C LEU A 227 -15.42 10.59 -3.14
N LYS A 228 -16.14 11.70 -2.95
CA LYS A 228 -17.55 11.83 -3.37
C LYS A 228 -17.75 11.58 -4.88
N SER A 229 -16.83 12.03 -5.72
CA SER A 229 -16.91 11.83 -7.16
C SER A 229 -16.64 10.38 -7.54
N LEU A 230 -15.71 9.72 -6.86
CA LEU A 230 -15.40 8.31 -7.07
C LEU A 230 -16.61 7.42 -6.71
N TYR A 231 -17.27 7.68 -5.57
CA TYR A 231 -18.52 7.02 -5.20
C TYR A 231 -19.60 7.19 -6.26
N ALA A 232 -19.86 8.43 -6.68
CA ALA A 232 -20.89 8.74 -7.67
C ALA A 232 -20.64 8.10 -9.03
N LEU A 233 -19.37 7.98 -9.43
CA LEU A 233 -18.98 7.36 -10.70
C LEU A 233 -19.22 5.83 -10.70
N ASN A 234 -19.16 5.21 -9.52
CA ASN A 234 -19.30 3.78 -9.34
C ASN A 234 -20.68 3.36 -8.81
N GLY A 235 -21.57 4.32 -8.56
CA GLY A 235 -22.92 4.04 -8.05
C GLY A 235 -22.94 3.51 -6.62
N MET A 236 -21.85 3.71 -5.87
CA MET A 236 -21.66 3.23 -4.50
C MET A 236 -22.11 4.29 -3.47
N GLN A 237 -22.55 3.84 -2.30
CA GLN A 237 -22.95 4.74 -1.21
C GLN A 237 -21.73 5.24 -0.40
N PRO A 238 -21.74 6.48 0.13
CA PRO A 238 -20.65 6.94 0.99
C PRO A 238 -20.43 6.02 2.20
N GLY A 239 -19.21 5.55 2.38
CA GLY A 239 -18.83 4.59 3.42
C GLY A 239 -18.92 3.11 2.99
N GLU A 240 -19.43 2.83 1.79
CA GLU A 240 -19.28 1.51 1.17
C GLU A 240 -17.82 1.35 0.73
N GLU A 241 -17.27 0.16 0.98
CA GLU A 241 -15.90 -0.18 0.58
C GLU A 241 -15.92 -1.15 -0.60
N PRO A 242 -14.93 -1.05 -1.50
CA PRO A 242 -14.93 -1.85 -2.71
C PRO A 242 -14.50 -3.28 -2.37
N VAL A 243 -15.09 -4.26 -3.06
CA VAL A 243 -14.68 -5.66 -2.91
C VAL A 243 -13.41 -5.89 -3.74
N PRO A 244 -12.38 -6.57 -3.19
CA PRO A 244 -11.20 -6.94 -3.98
C PRO A 244 -11.55 -7.65 -5.29
N GLY A 245 -10.83 -7.31 -6.35
CA GLY A 245 -11.08 -7.79 -7.72
C GLY A 245 -12.19 -7.04 -8.47
N THR A 246 -12.93 -6.14 -7.84
CA THR A 246 -13.95 -5.33 -8.55
C THR A 246 -13.32 -4.19 -9.34
N LEU A 247 -13.99 -3.78 -10.42
CA LEU A 247 -13.57 -2.65 -11.24
C LEU A 247 -14.18 -1.35 -10.74
N ILE A 248 -13.32 -0.45 -10.27
CA ILE A 248 -13.64 0.94 -9.96
C ILE A 248 -13.35 1.81 -11.16
N LYS A 249 -14.40 2.42 -11.71
CA LYS A 249 -14.31 3.46 -12.73
C LYS A 249 -13.65 4.70 -12.14
N LEU A 250 -12.67 5.25 -12.86
CA LEU A 250 -11.96 6.48 -12.54
C LEU A 250 -12.42 7.66 -13.42
N ARG A 251 -12.99 7.38 -14.59
CA ARG A 251 -13.68 8.33 -15.47
C ARG A 251 -14.94 7.70 -16.08
N LYS A 252 -15.85 8.53 -16.60
CA LYS A 252 -17.03 8.12 -17.40
C LYS A 252 -16.65 7.46 -18.71
#